data_AF-A0A943P5M6-F1
#
_entry.id   AF-A0A943P5M6-F1
#
_cell.length_a   1.000
_cell.length_b   1.000
_cell.length_c   1.000
_cell.angle_alpha   90.00
_cell.angle_beta   90.00
_cell.angle_gamma   90.00
#
_symmetry.space_group_name_H-M   'P 1'
#
loop_
_entity.id
_entity.type
_entity.pdbx_description
1 polymer ?
#
loop_
_entity_poly.entity_id
_entity_poly.type
_entity_poly.pdbx_seq_one_letter_code
_entity_poly.pdbx_strand_id
1 'polypeptide(L)'
;MKKKLLLLGCSISFGLTACTGKTEPPAEPELISMTVYSQGICQNWLPESIAESGLFHDIQTLRWMVPRGGIGIEEPSTVQNTSENAILSESSKILKEYDSQMKENWYFDFEDDNIWIRLNYHPYTPPEGVNDLAHDDLMLYVEGEDLHFAIQDTEDENVWEIKKIPEYGSWMEKELEMLYRLHMGL
;
A
#
# COMPACT_ATOMS: atom_id res chain seq x y z
N MET A 1 23.65 73.54 28.41
CA MET A 1 24.11 73.69 27.01
C MET A 1 24.43 72.32 26.44
N LYS A 2 23.99 72.09 25.19
CA LYS A 2 24.30 71.00 24.22
C LYS A 2 23.54 69.66 24.33
N LYS A 3 22.56 69.56 23.40
CA LYS A 3 21.94 68.38 22.79
C LYS A 3 22.94 67.53 21.98
N LYS A 4 22.68 66.22 21.84
CA LYS A 4 22.82 65.37 20.62
C LYS A 4 22.33 63.95 20.98
N LEU A 5 21.19 63.46 20.52
CA LEU A 5 20.76 62.96 19.20
C LEU A 5 21.25 61.54 18.88
N LEU A 6 20.27 60.62 18.92
CA LEU A 6 20.08 59.30 18.30
C LEU A 6 21.12 58.78 17.27
N LEU A 7 21.35 57.46 17.33
CA LEU A 7 21.29 56.57 16.17
C LEU A 7 20.93 55.14 16.60
N LEU A 8 19.85 54.62 16.03
CA LEU A 8 19.43 53.21 16.08
C LEU A 8 20.52 52.31 15.47
N GLY A 9 20.83 51.22 16.16
CA GLY A 9 21.53 50.07 15.59
C GLY A 9 20.71 48.81 15.84
N CYS A 10 19.67 48.61 15.03
CA CYS A 10 18.94 47.34 14.97
C CYS A 10 19.79 46.37 14.15
N SER A 11 20.54 45.50 14.81
CA SER A 11 21.25 44.41 14.15
C SER A 11 20.26 43.34 13.74
N ILE A 12 19.75 43.47 12.51
CA ILE A 12 19.02 42.41 11.81
C ILE A 12 20.04 41.30 11.53
N SER A 13 20.01 40.25 12.34
CA SER A 13 20.70 39.00 12.01
C SER A 13 19.84 38.24 11.01
N PHE A 14 20.16 38.40 9.72
CA PHE A 14 19.77 37.44 8.69
C PHE A 14 20.61 36.17 8.91
N GLY A 15 20.00 35.16 9.50
CA GLY A 15 20.48 33.78 9.49
C GLY A 15 19.40 32.92 8.87
N LEU A 16 19.71 32.30 7.73
CA LEU A 16 18.80 31.51 6.90
C LEU A 16 18.02 30.47 7.72
N THR A 17 16.69 30.51 7.61
CA THR A 17 15.80 29.42 7.99
C THR A 17 15.51 28.55 6.76
N ALA A 18 15.32 27.26 7.03
CA ALA A 18 14.88 26.17 6.16
C ALA A 18 16.00 25.47 5.38
N CYS A 19 16.76 24.63 6.09
CA CYS A 19 17.17 23.35 5.52
C CYS A 19 15.89 22.64 5.06
N THR A 20 15.71 22.49 3.76
CA THR A 20 14.79 21.50 3.19
C THR A 20 15.33 20.15 3.63
N GLY A 21 14.81 19.62 4.73
CA GLY A 21 14.98 18.21 5.07
C GLY A 21 14.28 17.40 4.00
N LYS A 22 14.99 17.12 2.89
CA LYS A 22 14.70 15.91 2.13
C LYS A 22 15.08 14.78 3.08
N THR A 23 14.09 14.24 3.77
CA THR A 23 14.21 12.90 4.33
C THR A 23 14.66 12.01 3.18
N GLU A 24 15.82 11.37 3.33
CA GLU A 24 16.24 10.36 2.37
C GLU A 24 15.10 9.35 2.22
N PRO A 25 14.74 8.96 0.98
CA PRO A 25 13.71 7.94 0.79
C PRO A 25 14.08 6.70 1.61
N PRO A 26 13.11 6.06 2.27
CA PRO A 26 13.39 4.90 3.11
C PRO A 26 14.09 3.81 2.27
N ALA A 27 15.01 3.08 2.89
CA ALA A 27 15.78 2.05 2.18
C ALA A 27 14.89 0.89 1.71
N GLU A 28 13.82 0.62 2.45
CA GLU A 28 12.84 -0.43 2.20
C GLU A 28 11.42 0.13 2.37
N PRO A 29 10.42 -0.42 1.66
CA PRO A 29 9.03 -0.02 1.82
C PRO A 29 8.54 -0.36 3.24
N GLU A 30 7.89 0.61 3.89
CA GLU A 30 7.35 0.44 5.25
C GLU A 30 5.88 0.03 5.18
N LEU A 31 5.61 -1.24 5.48
CA LEU A 31 4.25 -1.77 5.57
C LEU A 31 3.56 -1.23 6.82
N ILE A 32 2.40 -0.62 6.65
CA ILE A 32 1.53 -0.13 7.73
C ILE A 32 0.63 -1.26 8.22
N SER A 33 -0.04 -1.95 7.29
CA SER A 33 -0.91 -3.10 7.61
C SER A 33 -1.26 -3.91 6.37
N MET A 34 -1.83 -5.09 6.59
CA MET A 34 -2.46 -5.90 5.54
C MET A 34 -3.96 -5.99 5.82
N THR A 35 -4.78 -5.42 4.93
CA THR A 35 -6.23 -5.53 4.97
C THR A 35 -6.68 -6.66 4.03
N VAL A 36 -7.43 -7.60 4.57
CA VAL A 36 -7.93 -8.78 3.85
C VAL A 36 -9.44 -8.71 3.82
N TYR A 37 -10.02 -8.99 2.66
CA TYR A 37 -11.44 -9.12 2.47
C TYR A 37 -11.73 -10.43 1.76
N SER A 38 -12.62 -11.24 2.32
CA SER A 38 -13.06 -12.49 1.72
C SER A 38 -14.36 -12.95 2.36
N GLN A 39 -15.34 -13.40 1.55
CA GLN A 39 -16.62 -13.96 2.02
C GLN A 39 -17.36 -13.01 2.98
N GLY A 40 -17.46 -11.73 2.60
CA GLY A 40 -18.07 -10.70 3.44
C GLY A 40 -17.24 -10.26 4.64
N ILE A 41 -16.13 -10.93 4.94
CA ILE A 41 -15.34 -10.66 6.12
C ILE A 41 -14.18 -9.76 5.76
N CYS A 42 -14.09 -8.60 6.41
CA CYS A 42 -12.95 -7.69 6.29
C CYS A 42 -12.13 -7.65 7.58
N GLN A 43 -10.82 -7.86 7.46
CA GLN A 43 -9.90 -7.91 8.59
C GLN A 43 -8.64 -7.11 8.31
N ASN A 44 -8.11 -6.47 9.35
CA ASN A 44 -6.82 -5.78 9.28
C ASN A 44 -5.80 -6.46 10.19
N TRP A 45 -4.58 -6.59 9.68
CA TRP A 45 -3.47 -7.26 10.34
C TRP A 45 -2.27 -6.32 10.40
N LEU A 46 -1.73 -6.13 11.60
CA LEU A 46 -0.47 -5.43 11.77
C LEU A 46 0.72 -6.26 11.22
N PRO A 47 1.79 -5.63 10.72
CA PRO A 47 2.92 -6.31 10.09
C PRO A 47 3.50 -7.43 10.96
N GLU A 48 3.66 -7.21 12.27
CA GLU A 48 4.18 -8.19 13.21
C GLU A 48 3.32 -9.45 13.35
N SER A 49 2.03 -9.36 13.03
CA SER A 49 1.11 -10.51 13.10
C SER A 49 1.22 -11.41 11.87
N ILE A 50 1.69 -10.88 10.75
CA ILE A 50 1.69 -11.57 9.44
C ILE A 50 3.08 -11.75 8.84
N ALA A 51 4.12 -11.21 9.49
CA ALA A 51 5.51 -11.26 9.04
C ALA A 51 6.01 -12.69 8.74
N GLU A 52 5.54 -13.68 9.51
CA GLU A 52 5.92 -15.09 9.36
C GLU A 52 4.89 -15.90 8.55
N SER A 53 3.86 -15.25 7.99
CA SER A 53 2.85 -15.94 7.18
C SER A 53 3.38 -16.25 5.78
N GLY A 54 3.09 -17.46 5.29
CA GLY A 54 3.44 -17.88 3.92
C GLY A 54 2.87 -16.92 2.88
N LEU A 55 1.59 -16.57 3.01
CA LEU A 55 0.90 -15.61 2.16
C LEU A 55 1.63 -14.26 2.05
N PHE A 56 2.11 -13.68 3.17
CA PHE A 56 2.85 -12.43 3.10
C PHE A 56 4.14 -12.57 2.29
N HIS A 57 4.91 -13.65 2.51
CA HIS A 57 6.11 -13.92 1.73
C HIS A 57 5.82 -14.16 0.24
N ASP A 58 4.73 -14.85 -0.08
CA ASP A 58 4.33 -15.10 -1.45
C ASP A 58 3.94 -13.80 -2.16
N ILE A 59 3.21 -12.90 -1.48
CA ILE A 59 2.90 -11.57 -2.00
C ILE A 59 4.17 -10.74 -2.23
N GLN A 60 5.12 -10.77 -1.29
CA GLN A 60 6.42 -10.11 -1.50
C GLN A 60 7.15 -10.69 -2.71
N THR A 61 7.07 -12.00 -2.93
CA THR A 61 7.64 -12.64 -4.12
C THR A 61 6.93 -12.18 -5.40
N LEU A 62 5.59 -12.09 -5.39
CA LEU A 62 4.80 -11.56 -6.52
C LEU A 62 5.16 -10.11 -6.84
N ARG A 63 5.35 -9.25 -5.83
CA ARG A 63 5.85 -7.87 -6.00
C ARG A 63 7.15 -7.82 -6.81
N TRP A 64 8.02 -8.81 -6.66
CA TRP A 64 9.25 -8.91 -7.46
C TRP A 64 9.03 -9.45 -8.87
N MET A 65 8.21 -10.48 -9.01
CA MET A 65 8.09 -11.24 -10.26
C MET A 65 7.11 -10.61 -11.25
N VAL A 66 5.96 -10.14 -10.79
CA VAL A 66 4.84 -9.68 -11.63
C VAL A 66 5.20 -8.45 -12.47
N PRO A 67 5.84 -7.40 -11.90
CA PRO A 67 6.30 -6.27 -12.70
C PRO A 67 7.27 -6.65 -13.82
N ARG A 68 8.06 -7.71 -13.60
CA ARG A 68 9.18 -8.14 -14.46
C ARG A 68 8.83 -9.25 -15.44
N GLY A 69 7.56 -9.66 -15.51
CA GLY A 69 7.11 -10.76 -16.38
C GLY A 69 7.60 -12.15 -15.94
N GLY A 70 8.02 -12.30 -14.69
CA GLY A 70 8.67 -13.51 -14.18
C GLY A 70 7.79 -14.76 -14.07
N ILE A 71 6.46 -14.61 -14.14
CA ILE A 71 5.50 -15.72 -14.00
C ILE A 71 4.77 -16.07 -15.32
N GLY A 72 5.33 -15.68 -16.47
CA GLY A 72 4.72 -15.97 -17.77
C GLY A 72 3.52 -15.08 -18.09
N ILE A 73 3.40 -13.92 -17.44
CA ILE A 73 2.44 -12.88 -17.83
C ILE A 73 2.90 -12.30 -19.16
N GLU A 74 2.16 -12.60 -20.22
CA GLU A 74 2.36 -11.99 -21.54
C GLU A 74 1.45 -10.78 -21.76
N GLU A 75 0.40 -10.64 -20.95
CA GLU A 75 -0.54 -9.53 -21.07
C GLU A 75 0.06 -8.21 -20.57
N PRO A 76 -0.15 -7.09 -21.30
CA PRO A 76 0.30 -5.79 -20.84
C PRO A 76 -0.46 -5.37 -19.57
N SER A 77 0.16 -4.52 -18.76
CA SER A 77 -0.57 -3.87 -17.68
C SER A 77 -1.61 -2.89 -18.22
N THR A 78 -2.68 -2.72 -17.44
CA THR A 78 -3.69 -1.69 -17.67
C THR A 78 -3.63 -0.67 -16.56
N VAL A 79 -3.65 0.61 -16.93
CA VAL A 79 -3.81 1.69 -15.94
C VAL A 79 -5.29 1.98 -15.78
N GLN A 80 -5.78 1.99 -14.55
CA GLN A 80 -7.18 2.29 -14.23
C GLN A 80 -7.26 3.29 -13.07
N ASN A 81 -8.32 4.10 -13.07
CA ASN A 81 -8.65 4.91 -11.91
C ASN A 81 -9.42 4.07 -10.87
N THR A 82 -9.25 4.34 -9.58
CA THR A 82 -10.01 3.73 -8.47
C THR A 82 -11.52 3.74 -8.71
N SER A 83 -12.06 4.77 -9.35
CA SER A 83 -13.50 4.87 -9.63
C SER A 83 -14.00 3.97 -10.76
N GLU A 84 -13.10 3.46 -11.61
CA GLU A 84 -13.42 2.59 -12.75
C GLU A 84 -13.46 1.11 -12.37
N ASN A 85 -12.91 0.75 -11.20
CA ASN A 85 -12.85 -0.61 -10.69
C ASN A 85 -13.59 -0.73 -9.36
N ALA A 86 -14.64 -1.56 -9.32
CA ALA A 86 -15.51 -1.68 -8.15
C ALA A 86 -14.75 -2.14 -6.89
N ILE A 87 -13.81 -3.08 -7.04
CA ILE A 87 -13.01 -3.64 -5.94
C ILE A 87 -12.00 -2.61 -5.41
N LEU A 88 -11.33 -1.86 -6.29
CA LEU A 88 -10.44 -0.76 -5.87
C LEU A 88 -11.23 0.34 -5.15
N SER A 89 -12.42 0.68 -5.65
CA SER A 89 -13.31 1.67 -5.04
C SER A 89 -13.79 1.24 -3.65
N GLU A 90 -14.18 -0.03 -3.50
CA GLU A 90 -14.60 -0.63 -2.24
C GLU A 90 -13.47 -0.60 -1.20
N SER A 91 -12.29 -1.15 -1.53
CA SER A 91 -11.16 -1.18 -0.61
C SER A 91 -10.79 0.23 -0.13
N SER A 92 -10.77 1.20 -1.04
CA SER A 92 -10.45 2.59 -0.71
C SER A 92 -11.51 3.24 0.20
N LYS A 93 -12.79 2.89 0.05
CA LYS A 93 -13.85 3.36 0.96
C LYS A 93 -13.69 2.77 2.36
N ILE A 94 -13.44 1.45 2.44
CA ILE A 94 -13.22 0.75 3.71
C ILE A 94 -12.02 1.37 4.43
N LEU A 95 -10.87 1.55 3.75
CA LEU A 95 -9.72 2.20 4.38
C LEU A 95 -10.04 3.61 4.87
N LYS A 96 -10.73 4.45 4.07
CA LYS A 96 -11.10 5.81 4.47
C LYS A 96 -12.05 5.85 5.68
N GLU A 97 -12.98 4.90 5.77
CA GLU A 97 -13.94 4.82 6.88
C GLU A 97 -13.27 4.34 8.19
N TYR A 98 -12.28 3.46 8.08
CA TYR A 98 -11.66 2.79 9.23
C TYR A 98 -10.20 3.21 9.51
N ASP A 99 -9.68 4.22 8.81
CA ASP A 99 -8.30 4.76 8.94
C ASP A 99 -7.89 5.02 10.40
N SER A 100 -8.78 5.66 11.18
CA SER A 100 -8.52 5.94 12.60
C SER A 100 -8.43 4.69 13.51
N GLN A 101 -8.92 3.53 13.03
CA GLN A 101 -8.96 2.25 13.74
C GLN A 101 -7.85 1.28 13.30
N MET A 102 -7.01 1.64 12.31
CA MET A 102 -5.93 0.80 11.78
C MET A 102 -4.78 0.51 12.77
N LYS A 103 -4.89 0.96 14.02
CA LYS A 103 -3.91 0.71 15.09
C LYS A 103 -4.09 -0.65 15.77
N GLU A 104 -5.17 -1.35 15.47
CA GLU A 104 -5.48 -2.66 16.04
C GLU A 104 -6.09 -3.56 14.96
N ASN A 105 -6.09 -4.87 15.20
CA ASN A 105 -6.76 -5.82 14.32
C ASN A 105 -8.29 -5.64 14.49
N TRP A 106 -9.00 -5.45 13.38
CA TRP A 106 -10.46 -5.25 13.37
C TRP A 106 -11.17 -6.24 12.44
N TYR A 107 -12.49 -6.33 12.56
CA TYR A 107 -13.35 -7.29 11.86
C TYR A 107 -14.70 -6.66 11.49
N PHE A 108 -15.14 -6.81 10.24
CA PHE A 108 -16.49 -6.45 9.77
C PHE A 108 -17.08 -7.57 8.90
N ASP A 109 -18.42 -7.61 8.85
CA ASP A 109 -19.20 -8.58 8.08
C ASP A 109 -20.11 -7.83 7.10
N PHE A 110 -20.03 -8.17 5.82
CA PHE A 110 -20.65 -7.53 4.67
C PHE A 110 -21.33 -8.58 3.77
N GLU A 111 -22.27 -8.18 2.94
CA GLU A 111 -23.01 -9.09 2.04
C GLU A 111 -22.44 -9.10 0.61
N ASP A 112 -21.18 -9.52 0.43
CA ASP A 112 -20.62 -9.84 -0.89
C ASP A 112 -19.53 -10.92 -0.84
N ASP A 113 -19.21 -11.48 -2.02
CA ASP A 113 -18.26 -12.58 -2.20
C ASP A 113 -16.91 -12.10 -2.77
N ASN A 114 -16.60 -10.81 -2.70
CA ASN A 114 -15.32 -10.31 -3.21
C ASN A 114 -14.16 -10.92 -2.42
N ILE A 115 -13.02 -11.07 -3.10
CA ILE A 115 -11.79 -11.54 -2.49
C ILE A 115 -10.67 -10.60 -2.88
N TRP A 116 -10.10 -9.93 -1.88
CA TRP A 116 -8.96 -9.05 -2.08
C TRP A 116 -8.07 -8.94 -0.85
N ILE A 117 -6.79 -8.65 -1.09
CA ILE A 117 -5.80 -8.31 -0.08
C ILE A 117 -5.18 -6.98 -0.48
N ARG A 118 -5.16 -6.01 0.43
CA ARG A 118 -4.47 -4.74 0.25
C ARG A 118 -3.37 -4.60 1.28
N LEU A 119 -2.15 -4.35 0.81
CA LEU A 119 -0.99 -4.06 1.62
C LEU A 119 -0.84 -2.56 1.64
N ASN A 120 -1.10 -1.99 2.82
CA ASN A 120 -1.09 -0.56 3.02
C ASN A 120 0.34 -0.13 3.36
N TYR A 121 0.92 0.76 2.58
CA TYR A 121 2.30 1.23 2.76
C TYR A 121 2.35 2.73 3.03
N HIS A 122 3.50 3.20 3.51
CA HIS A 122 3.89 4.58 3.21
C HIS A 122 4.38 4.67 1.76
N PRO A 123 4.05 5.76 1.02
CA PRO A 123 4.52 5.94 -0.34
C PRO A 123 6.03 5.73 -0.44
N TYR A 124 6.43 4.82 -1.32
CA TYR A 124 7.80 4.35 -1.46
C TYR A 124 8.34 4.70 -2.84
N THR A 125 9.43 5.46 -2.86
CA THR A 125 10.26 5.65 -4.06
C THR A 125 11.65 5.09 -3.76
N PRO A 126 12.13 4.09 -4.52
CA PRO A 126 13.44 3.51 -4.28
C PRO A 126 14.56 4.54 -4.48
N PRO A 127 15.61 4.52 -3.63
CA PRO A 127 16.80 5.31 -3.85
C PRO A 127 17.48 5.00 -5.19
N GLU A 128 18.25 5.96 -5.71
CA GLU A 128 19.00 5.77 -6.95
C GLU A 128 19.93 4.53 -6.85
N GLY A 129 19.87 3.66 -7.86
CA GLY A 129 20.67 2.43 -7.91
C GLY A 129 20.03 1.21 -7.22
N VAL A 130 18.91 1.39 -6.51
CA VAL A 130 18.10 0.28 -5.98
C VAL A 130 17.11 -0.16 -7.06
N ASN A 131 17.19 -1.44 -7.46
CA ASN A 131 16.26 -2.02 -8.43
C ASN A 131 15.00 -2.50 -7.70
N ASP A 132 14.17 -1.59 -7.21
CA ASP A 132 12.84 -1.89 -6.67
C ASP A 132 11.77 -1.08 -7.40
N LEU A 133 10.51 -1.38 -7.15
CA LEU A 133 9.34 -0.70 -7.73
C LEU A 133 8.88 0.44 -6.81
N ALA A 134 8.68 1.63 -7.38
CA ALA A 134 7.98 2.71 -6.69
C ALA A 134 6.48 2.39 -6.60
N HIS A 135 5.89 2.57 -5.42
CA HIS A 135 4.47 2.31 -5.19
C HIS A 135 3.96 3.04 -3.94
N ASP A 136 2.67 3.32 -3.90
CA ASP A 136 1.96 3.51 -2.63
C ASP A 136 1.50 2.13 -2.13
N ASP A 137 0.21 1.82 -2.14
CA ASP A 137 -0.28 0.49 -1.79
C ASP A 137 -0.10 -0.56 -2.89
N LEU A 138 -0.13 -1.82 -2.47
CA LEU A 138 -0.25 -2.98 -3.35
C LEU A 138 -1.57 -3.68 -3.07
N MET A 139 -2.22 -4.20 -4.11
CA MET A 139 -3.46 -4.94 -3.95
C MET A 139 -3.49 -6.18 -4.83
N LEU A 140 -3.99 -7.26 -4.25
CA LEU A 140 -4.34 -8.49 -4.95
C LEU A 140 -5.86 -8.62 -4.92
N TYR A 141 -6.49 -8.99 -6.02
CA TYR A 141 -7.91 -9.32 -6.03
C TYR A 141 -8.25 -10.38 -7.06
N VAL A 142 -9.31 -11.15 -6.79
CA VAL A 142 -9.79 -12.19 -7.68
C VAL A 142 -10.94 -11.66 -8.53
N GLU A 143 -10.89 -11.92 -9.83
CA GLU A 143 -12.03 -11.71 -10.74
C GLU A 143 -12.15 -12.92 -11.66
N GLY A 144 -13.25 -13.67 -11.50
CA GLY A 144 -13.40 -14.97 -12.17
C GLY A 144 -12.36 -15.98 -11.67
N GLU A 145 -11.59 -16.56 -12.59
CA GLU A 145 -10.52 -17.52 -12.29
C GLU A 145 -9.15 -16.84 -12.12
N ASP A 146 -9.07 -15.54 -12.40
CA ASP A 146 -7.81 -14.82 -12.52
C ASP A 146 -7.50 -14.01 -11.26
N LEU A 147 -6.21 -13.90 -10.97
CA LEU A 147 -5.69 -13.01 -9.95
C LEU A 147 -5.22 -11.70 -10.61
N HIS A 148 -5.55 -10.57 -10.01
CA HIS A 148 -5.08 -9.26 -10.43
C HIS A 148 -4.13 -8.70 -9.39
N PHE A 149 -2.95 -8.29 -9.83
CA PHE A 149 -1.95 -7.59 -9.03
C PHE A 149 -1.95 -6.12 -9.40
N ALA A 150 -2.38 -5.26 -8.48
CA ALA A 150 -2.50 -3.83 -8.66
C ALA A 150 -1.43 -3.09 -7.83
N ILE A 151 -0.82 -2.09 -8.46
CA ILE A 151 0.21 -1.22 -7.90
C ILE A 151 -0.34 0.19 -7.91
N GLN A 152 -0.47 0.82 -6.74
CA GLN A 152 -0.93 2.19 -6.63
C GLN A 152 0.20 3.17 -6.95
N ASP A 153 -0.13 4.22 -7.67
CA ASP A 153 0.81 5.28 -8.02
C ASP A 153 1.21 6.10 -6.78
N THR A 154 2.49 6.49 -6.69
CA THR A 154 3.03 7.25 -5.56
C THR A 154 2.61 8.72 -5.54
N GLU A 155 2.17 9.27 -6.67
CA GLU A 155 1.80 10.68 -6.83
C GLU A 155 0.27 10.87 -6.85
N ASP A 156 -0.50 9.86 -7.29
CA ASP A 156 -1.97 9.88 -7.29
C ASP A 156 -2.57 8.59 -6.70
N GLU A 157 -3.12 8.68 -5.49
CA GLU A 157 -3.80 7.59 -4.77
C GLU A 157 -4.99 6.99 -5.55
N ASN A 158 -5.47 7.64 -6.62
CA ASN A 158 -6.57 7.14 -7.42
C ASN A 158 -6.13 6.38 -8.68
N VAL A 159 -4.82 6.26 -8.94
CA VAL A 159 -4.32 5.61 -10.16
C VAL A 159 -3.64 4.30 -9.79
N TRP A 160 -3.98 3.24 -10.53
CA TRP A 160 -3.46 1.90 -10.34
C TRP A 160 -2.96 1.30 -11.64
N GLU A 161 -1.75 0.74 -11.63
CA GLU A 161 -1.30 -0.19 -12.66
C GLU A 161 -1.73 -1.61 -12.27
N ILE A 162 -2.50 -2.26 -13.13
CA ILE A 162 -3.06 -3.61 -12.88
C ILE A 162 -2.43 -4.60 -13.84
N LYS A 163 -1.97 -5.74 -13.30
CA LYS A 163 -1.46 -6.89 -14.04
C LYS A 163 -2.30 -8.11 -13.74
N LYS A 164 -2.88 -8.70 -14.79
CA LYS A 164 -3.63 -9.95 -14.69
C LYS A 164 -2.67 -11.15 -14.66
N ILE A 165 -2.97 -12.11 -13.80
CA ILE A 165 -2.27 -13.36 -13.61
C ILE A 165 -3.30 -14.49 -13.84
N PRO A 166 -3.35 -15.04 -15.07
CA PRO A 166 -4.40 -15.98 -15.45
C PRO A 166 -4.41 -17.24 -14.57
N GLU A 167 -5.59 -17.70 -14.17
CA GLU A 167 -5.84 -18.95 -13.43
C GLU A 167 -5.29 -18.99 -11.98
N TYR A 168 -4.77 -17.88 -11.45
CA TYR A 168 -4.22 -17.80 -10.09
C TYR A 168 -5.26 -17.44 -9.00
N GLY A 169 -6.53 -17.21 -9.35
CA GLY A 169 -7.58 -16.88 -8.39
C GLY A 169 -7.74 -17.96 -7.30
N SER A 170 -7.77 -19.23 -7.72
CA SER A 170 -7.89 -20.37 -6.79
C SER A 170 -6.68 -20.58 -5.87
N TRP A 171 -5.51 -20.02 -6.24
CA TRP A 171 -4.35 -20.02 -5.35
C TRP A 171 -4.56 -19.01 -4.21
N MET A 172 -5.01 -17.80 -4.52
CA MET A 172 -5.28 -16.77 -3.52
C MET A 172 -6.35 -17.22 -2.50
N GLU A 173 -7.42 -17.87 -2.96
CA GLU A 173 -8.45 -18.45 -2.09
C GLU A 173 -7.87 -19.44 -1.07
N LYS A 174 -6.97 -20.33 -1.51
CA LYS A 174 -6.35 -21.34 -0.64
C LYS A 174 -5.39 -20.71 0.37
N GLU A 175 -4.59 -19.73 -0.05
CA GLU A 175 -3.69 -19.03 0.87
C GLU A 175 -4.47 -18.28 1.97
N LEU A 176 -5.59 -17.66 1.60
CA LEU A 176 -6.48 -17.01 2.56
C LEU A 176 -7.13 -18.00 3.53
N GLU A 177 -7.59 -19.14 3.03
CA GLU A 177 -8.10 -20.21 3.89
C GLU A 177 -7.03 -20.70 4.88
N MET A 178 -5.78 -20.85 4.43
CA MET A 178 -4.64 -21.19 5.28
C MET A 178 -4.32 -20.11 6.30
N LEU A 179 -4.37 -18.83 5.91
CA LEU A 179 -4.16 -17.69 6.82
C LEU A 179 -5.19 -17.72 7.95
N TYR A 180 -6.47 -17.90 7.62
CA TYR A 180 -7.55 -17.97 8.62
C TYR A 180 -7.41 -19.18 9.52
N ARG A 181 -7.07 -20.36 8.99
CA ARG A 181 -6.78 -21.56 9.80
C ARG A 181 -5.67 -21.31 10.81
N LEU A 182 -4.58 -20.68 10.39
CA LEU A 182 -3.39 -20.45 11.22
C LEU A 182 -3.65 -19.46 12.36
N HIS A 183 -4.41 -18.40 12.09
CA HIS A 183 -4.57 -17.32 13.06
C HIS A 183 -5.90 -17.34 13.82
N MET A 184 -6.93 -18.00 13.27
CA MET A 184 -8.27 -18.04 13.86
C MET A 184 -8.68 -19.45 14.32
N GLY A 185 -7.96 -20.49 13.90
CA GLY A 185 -8.30 -21.88 14.22
C GLY A 185 -9.61 -22.38 13.61
N LEU A 186 -10.06 -21.73 12.52
CA LEU A 186 -11.24 -22.08 11.73
C LEU A 186 -10.96 -23.25 10.77
#